data_AF-A0A7Z2VDY1-F1
#
_entry.id   AF-A0A7Z2VDY1-F1
#
_cell.length_a   1.000
_cell.length_b   1.000
_cell.length_c   1.000
_cell.angle_alpha   90.00
_cell.angle_beta   90.00
_cell.angle_gamma   90.00
#
_symmetry.space_group_name_H-M   'P 1'
#
loop_
_entity.id
_entity.type
_entity.pdbx_description
1 polymer ?
#
loop_
_entity_poly.entity_id
_entity_poly.type
_entity_poly.pdbx_seq_one_letter_code
_entity_poly.pdbx_strand_id
1 'polypeptide(L)'
;MKWVTRRVQPMRSRQTGTGSSFFSLSLMLLAAGLQGACADPRGDSTTPSASAPVTAQHTTAGDRSESSKPRIGSQELEARLLRFVDGFKSPADMNYMRLEAALGAKFGGTSDSVHPFHVMKNIPLSDGYTFYATHIPAEKIFASMEVAVGFPEGIDPTRTPTSRCVWDATTLSRKLEETGYKRGGQRPFQGGWLRQHWRPLNDGTQGFSVALLIYRTSEDSGSRECAYGIQIDGGKS
;
A
#
# COMPACT_ATOMS: atom_id res chain seq x y z
N MET A 1 27.39 -21.97 -57.68
CA MET A 1 27.72 -22.56 -56.36
C MET A 1 26.75 -21.97 -55.32
N LYS A 2 25.54 -22.54 -55.24
CA LYS A 2 24.95 -23.28 -54.11
C LYS A 2 25.03 -22.57 -52.75
N TRP A 3 23.93 -21.88 -52.43
CA TRP A 3 23.51 -21.48 -51.10
C TRP A 3 23.24 -22.72 -50.23
N VAL A 4 23.72 -22.71 -48.99
CA VAL A 4 23.41 -23.74 -47.99
C VAL A 4 22.60 -23.09 -46.87
N THR A 5 21.29 -23.32 -46.90
CA THR A 5 20.38 -23.06 -45.77
C THR A 5 20.60 -24.10 -44.69
N ARG A 6 21.13 -23.70 -43.53
CA ARG A 6 21.19 -24.55 -42.34
C ARG A 6 19.91 -24.33 -41.51
N ARG A 7 19.02 -25.31 -41.58
CA ARG A 7 17.79 -25.43 -40.79
C ARG A 7 18.19 -25.85 -39.37
N VAL A 8 17.94 -25.02 -38.35
CA VAL A 8 18.15 -25.38 -36.94
C VAL A 8 16.80 -25.83 -36.37
N GLN A 9 16.72 -27.10 -35.97
CA GLN A 9 15.60 -27.68 -35.23
C GLN A 9 15.52 -27.11 -33.81
N PRO A 10 14.33 -27.00 -33.21
CA PRO A 10 14.18 -26.57 -31.83
C PRO A 10 14.62 -27.68 -30.87
N MET A 11 15.55 -27.33 -29.99
CA MET A 11 16.06 -28.20 -28.92
C MET A 11 14.97 -28.32 -27.83
N ARG A 12 14.43 -29.53 -27.67
CA ARG A 12 13.58 -29.92 -26.53
C ARG A 12 14.37 -29.73 -25.23
N SER A 13 13.90 -28.84 -24.36
CA SER A 13 14.39 -28.74 -22.99
C SER A 13 14.01 -30.00 -22.20
N ARG A 14 15.02 -30.60 -21.59
CA ARG A 14 14.93 -31.78 -20.72
C ARG A 14 14.38 -31.30 -19.37
N GLN A 15 13.15 -31.68 -19.05
CA GLN A 15 12.65 -31.63 -17.66
C GLN A 15 13.52 -32.53 -16.81
N THR A 16 14.19 -31.95 -15.81
CA THR A 16 14.74 -32.68 -14.68
C THR A 16 13.98 -32.18 -13.46
N GLY A 17 13.04 -33.03 -13.01
CA GLY A 17 12.36 -32.83 -11.74
C GLY A 17 13.32 -33.14 -10.60
N THR A 18 13.28 -32.30 -9.57
CA THR A 18 13.71 -32.66 -8.23
C THR A 18 12.67 -32.09 -7.29
N GLY A 19 11.88 -33.00 -6.72
CA GLY A 19 10.85 -32.65 -5.76
C GLY A 19 11.48 -32.13 -4.48
N SER A 20 10.80 -31.19 -3.85
CA SER A 20 10.79 -31.12 -2.39
C SER A 20 9.36 -30.80 -1.95
N SER A 21 8.80 -31.79 -1.25
CA SER A 21 7.52 -31.77 -0.57
C SER A 21 7.73 -31.08 0.77
N PHE A 22 7.02 -29.98 1.07
CA PHE A 22 6.88 -29.50 2.45
C PHE A 22 5.50 -28.89 2.71
N PHE A 23 4.72 -29.64 3.50
CA PHE A 23 3.62 -29.26 4.42
C PHE A 23 2.46 -28.38 3.91
N SER A 24 1.41 -29.05 3.40
CA SER A 24 0.03 -28.59 3.58
C SER A 24 -0.51 -29.13 4.91
N LEU A 25 -0.61 -28.30 5.94
CA LEU A 25 -1.42 -28.62 7.12
C LEU A 25 -2.88 -28.22 6.81
N SER A 26 -3.69 -29.22 6.49
CA SER A 26 -5.15 -29.11 6.58
C SER A 26 -5.56 -29.06 8.05
N LEU A 27 -6.27 -28.02 8.46
CA LEU A 27 -7.02 -28.00 9.72
C LEU A 27 -8.50 -27.86 9.40
N MET A 28 -9.20 -29.00 9.47
CA MET A 28 -10.66 -29.11 9.57
C MET A 28 -10.98 -29.50 11.00
N LEU A 29 -11.91 -28.80 11.66
CA LEU A 29 -12.76 -29.16 12.83
C LEU A 29 -13.32 -27.82 13.36
N LEU A 30 -14.57 -27.61 13.77
CA LEU A 30 -15.82 -28.36 13.72
C LEU A 30 -16.94 -27.36 14.06
N ALA A 31 -18.14 -27.51 13.48
CA ALA A 31 -19.32 -26.73 13.84
C ALA A 31 -20.05 -27.31 15.06
N ALA A 32 -20.38 -26.45 16.01
CA ALA A 32 -21.49 -26.53 16.99
C ALA A 32 -21.51 -25.15 17.69
N GLY A 33 -22.61 -24.44 17.92
CA GLY A 33 -24.02 -24.78 18.00
C GLY A 33 -24.59 -24.07 19.24
N LEU A 34 -25.72 -23.39 19.06
CA LEU A 34 -26.74 -22.98 20.06
C LEU A 34 -26.62 -21.61 20.77
N GLN A 35 -27.55 -20.74 20.35
CA GLN A 35 -28.63 -20.12 21.14
C GLN A 35 -28.29 -19.17 22.32
N GLY A 36 -28.70 -17.91 22.11
CA GLY A 36 -29.84 -17.34 22.85
C GLY A 36 -29.54 -16.65 24.18
N ALA A 37 -29.72 -15.33 24.21
CA ALA A 37 -30.73 -14.68 25.07
C ALA A 37 -30.63 -13.16 24.92
N CYS A 38 -31.67 -12.57 24.32
CA CYS A 38 -32.06 -11.21 24.63
C CYS A 38 -32.54 -11.18 26.08
N ALA A 39 -32.11 -10.18 26.85
CA ALA A 39 -32.77 -9.82 28.10
C ALA A 39 -32.75 -8.30 28.22
N ASP A 40 -33.79 -7.69 27.68
CA ASP A 40 -34.32 -6.41 28.14
C ASP A 40 -35.23 -6.70 29.34
N PRO A 41 -35.19 -5.89 30.41
CA PRO A 41 -36.43 -5.55 31.06
C PRO A 41 -36.60 -4.04 31.19
N ARG A 42 -37.70 -3.58 30.60
CA ARG A 42 -38.44 -2.38 31.01
C ARG A 42 -38.52 -2.28 32.53
N GLY A 43 -38.24 -1.08 33.03
CA GLY A 43 -38.74 -0.57 34.29
C GLY A 43 -39.10 0.89 34.11
N ASP A 44 -40.39 1.16 33.89
CA ASP A 44 -40.98 2.49 33.95
C ASP A 44 -40.80 3.08 35.36
N SER A 45 -40.54 4.39 35.46
CA SER A 45 -41.18 5.28 36.45
C SER A 45 -40.70 6.74 36.30
N THR A 46 -41.58 7.59 35.77
CA THR A 46 -42.02 8.85 36.38
C THR A 46 -41.02 10.04 36.49
N THR A 47 -41.15 10.98 35.55
CA THR A 47 -40.84 12.45 35.63
C THR A 47 -41.69 13.14 36.73
N PRO A 48 -41.51 14.42 37.18
CA PRO A 48 -40.57 15.47 36.76
C PRO A 48 -40.01 16.42 37.87
N SER A 49 -39.17 17.38 37.42
CA SER A 49 -39.08 18.79 37.87
C SER A 49 -38.03 19.19 38.92
N ALA A 50 -37.04 19.99 38.51
CA ALA A 50 -36.84 21.39 38.98
C ALA A 50 -35.61 22.07 38.31
N SER A 51 -35.90 23.23 37.72
CA SER A 51 -35.05 24.36 37.25
C SER A 51 -34.00 24.83 38.28
N ALA A 52 -32.88 25.54 38.04
CA ALA A 52 -32.13 26.08 36.91
C ALA A 52 -30.76 26.63 37.46
N PRO A 53 -30.10 27.66 36.89
CA PRO A 53 -28.86 27.64 36.08
C PRO A 53 -27.60 28.12 36.83
N VAL A 54 -26.37 27.91 36.30
CA VAL A 54 -25.26 28.92 36.31
C VAL A 54 -24.22 28.59 35.24
N THR A 55 -23.96 29.62 34.44
CA THR A 55 -22.95 29.83 33.40
C THR A 55 -21.51 29.75 33.91
N ALA A 56 -20.62 29.07 33.16
CA ALA A 56 -19.24 29.52 32.99
C ALA A 56 -18.67 28.90 31.71
N GLN A 57 -18.82 29.64 30.61
CA GLN A 57 -17.97 29.51 29.44
C GLN A 57 -16.52 29.73 29.90
N HIS A 58 -15.69 28.70 29.85
CA HIS A 58 -14.26 28.90 29.68
C HIS A 58 -13.91 28.43 28.28
N THR A 59 -14.11 29.36 27.34
CA THR A 59 -13.55 29.31 26.00
C THR A 59 -12.04 29.37 26.13
N THR A 60 -11.40 28.23 26.37
CA THR A 60 -9.98 28.11 26.07
C THR A 60 -9.92 27.89 24.57
N ALA A 61 -9.99 29.00 23.82
CA ALA A 61 -9.46 29.09 22.48
C ALA A 61 -7.95 28.85 22.60
N GLY A 62 -7.61 27.57 22.74
CA GLY A 62 -6.25 27.07 22.61
C GLY A 62 -5.89 27.27 21.17
N ASP A 63 -5.09 28.30 20.95
CA ASP A 63 -4.37 28.64 19.76
C ASP A 63 -3.54 27.44 19.28
N ARG A 64 -4.20 26.46 18.66
CA ARG A 64 -3.59 25.50 17.75
C ARG A 64 -3.75 26.10 16.37
N SER A 65 -2.96 27.15 16.14
CA SER A 65 -2.36 27.32 14.83
C SER A 65 -1.45 26.09 14.59
N GLU A 66 -2.08 24.93 14.30
CA GLU A 66 -1.45 23.88 13.52
C GLU A 66 -0.95 24.60 12.29
N SER A 67 0.37 24.82 12.22
CA SER A 67 1.07 25.37 11.06
C SER A 67 0.40 24.81 9.80
N SER A 68 -0.42 25.64 9.16
CA SER A 68 -1.36 25.24 8.10
C SER A 68 -0.60 25.03 6.80
N LYS A 69 0.36 24.09 6.82
CA LYS A 69 0.90 23.57 5.58
C LYS A 69 -0.29 23.00 4.82
N PRO A 70 -0.50 23.40 3.55
CA PRO A 70 -1.53 22.80 2.73
C PRO A 70 -1.34 21.28 2.76
N ARG A 71 -2.35 20.55 3.27
CA ARG A 71 -2.36 19.10 3.19
C ARG A 71 -2.57 18.74 1.72
N ILE A 72 -1.85 17.73 1.24
CA ILE A 72 -2.02 17.22 -0.13
C ILE A 72 -3.24 16.31 -0.20
N GLY A 73 -3.87 16.22 -1.37
CA GLY A 73 -4.89 15.20 -1.64
C GLY A 73 -4.26 13.89 -2.15
N SER A 74 -5.06 12.83 -2.24
CA SER A 74 -4.63 11.51 -2.76
C SER A 74 -4.07 11.56 -4.19
N GLN A 75 -4.61 12.42 -5.06
CA GLN A 75 -4.10 12.59 -6.43
C GLN A 75 -2.74 13.30 -6.48
N GLU A 76 -2.52 14.29 -5.62
CA GLU A 76 -1.19 14.94 -5.50
C GLU A 76 -0.18 13.99 -4.86
N LEU A 77 -0.61 13.12 -3.94
CA LEU A 77 0.20 12.02 -3.42
C LEU A 77 0.65 11.07 -4.55
N GLU A 78 -0.25 10.65 -5.44
CA GLU A 78 0.10 9.85 -6.63
C GLU A 78 1.20 10.53 -7.47
N ALA A 79 1.00 11.81 -7.79
CA ALA A 79 1.93 12.58 -8.61
C ALA A 79 3.31 12.76 -7.95
N ARG A 80 3.34 12.91 -6.62
CA ARG A 80 4.59 12.98 -5.84
C ARG A 80 5.32 11.65 -5.81
N LEU A 81 4.60 10.55 -5.66
CA LEU A 81 5.18 9.20 -5.69
C LEU A 81 5.75 8.85 -7.06
N LEU A 82 5.05 9.21 -8.14
CA LEU A 82 5.55 9.06 -9.51
C LEU A 82 6.84 9.84 -9.74
N ARG A 83 6.90 11.11 -9.34
CA ARG A 83 8.13 11.91 -9.41
C ARG A 83 9.26 11.33 -8.55
N PHE A 84 8.91 10.80 -7.38
CA PHE A 84 9.88 10.19 -6.48
C PHE A 84 10.56 8.97 -7.11
N VAL A 85 9.79 8.03 -7.66
CA VAL A 85 10.34 6.82 -8.28
C VAL A 85 11.03 7.11 -9.61
N ASP A 86 10.53 8.08 -10.39
CA ASP A 86 11.19 8.50 -11.62
C ASP A 86 12.61 9.05 -11.34
N GLY A 87 12.75 9.82 -10.26
CA GLY A 87 14.01 10.41 -9.81
C GLY A 87 15.08 9.45 -9.29
N PHE A 88 14.86 8.13 -9.33
CA PHE A 88 15.89 7.16 -8.95
C PHE A 88 16.94 6.95 -10.05
N LYS A 89 18.21 7.01 -9.65
CA LYS A 89 19.42 6.80 -10.43
C LYS A 89 20.37 5.77 -9.79
N SER A 90 20.23 5.52 -8.50
CA SER A 90 20.99 4.50 -7.76
C SER A 90 20.20 3.92 -6.59
N PRO A 91 20.52 2.72 -6.08
CA PRO A 91 19.83 2.14 -4.91
C PRO A 91 19.83 3.04 -3.66
N ALA A 92 20.82 3.92 -3.51
CA ALA A 92 20.90 4.88 -2.40
C ALA A 92 19.77 5.94 -2.42
N ASP A 93 19.10 6.09 -3.57
CA ASP A 93 17.97 7.01 -3.71
C ASP A 93 16.72 6.54 -2.98
N MET A 94 16.66 5.24 -2.65
CA MET A 94 15.66 4.65 -1.76
C MET A 94 16.03 4.88 -0.28
N ASN A 95 16.02 6.16 0.09
CA ASN A 95 16.31 6.65 1.44
C ASN A 95 15.06 7.30 2.07
N TYR A 96 14.81 7.04 3.35
CA TYR A 96 13.69 7.62 4.10
C TYR A 96 13.65 9.14 4.00
N MET A 97 14.79 9.83 4.08
CA MET A 97 14.81 11.31 4.01
C MET A 97 14.29 11.85 2.68
N ARG A 98 14.57 11.15 1.57
CA ARG A 98 14.03 11.52 0.26
C ARG A 98 12.53 11.22 0.17
N LEU A 99 12.09 10.11 0.77
CA LEU A 99 10.67 9.78 0.86
C LEU A 99 9.91 10.80 1.70
N GLU A 100 10.45 11.24 2.84
CA GLU A 100 9.89 12.34 3.64
C GLU A 100 9.72 13.62 2.83
N ALA A 101 10.74 13.99 2.06
CA ALA A 101 10.70 15.17 1.20
C ALA A 101 9.62 15.05 0.12
N ALA A 102 9.49 13.87 -0.51
CA ALA A 102 8.45 13.61 -1.51
C ALA A 102 7.04 13.66 -0.90
N LEU A 103 6.85 13.08 0.27
CA LEU A 103 5.55 13.02 0.96
C LEU A 103 5.18 14.34 1.66
N GLY A 104 6.17 15.17 1.99
CA GLY A 104 5.96 16.36 2.81
C GLY A 104 5.63 16.06 4.27
N ALA A 105 5.95 14.84 4.73
CA ALA A 105 5.69 14.34 6.08
C ALA A 105 6.96 13.70 6.66
N LYS A 106 7.06 13.64 7.99
CA LYS A 106 8.20 13.06 8.70
C LYS A 106 7.85 11.71 9.28
N PHE A 107 8.80 10.78 9.23
CA PHE A 107 8.67 9.51 9.92
C PHE A 107 8.60 9.77 11.42
N GLY A 108 7.85 8.93 12.15
CA GLY A 108 8.00 8.87 13.60
C GLY A 108 9.46 8.52 13.92
N GLY A 109 9.97 8.99 15.06
CA GLY A 109 11.35 8.72 15.49
C GLY A 109 11.72 7.24 15.32
N THR A 110 12.98 6.98 14.97
CA THR A 110 13.50 5.63 14.78
C THR A 110 13.30 4.80 16.04
N SER A 111 12.90 3.53 15.92
CA SER A 111 13.12 2.61 17.03
C SER A 111 14.63 2.51 17.26
N ASP A 112 15.07 2.51 18.51
CA ASP A 112 16.46 2.30 18.93
C ASP A 112 16.96 0.85 18.65
N SER A 113 16.49 0.24 17.56
CA SER A 113 16.83 -1.10 17.14
C SER A 113 18.07 -1.10 16.24
N VAL A 114 18.85 -2.18 16.37
CA VAL A 114 19.99 -2.51 15.48
C VAL A 114 19.58 -2.54 14.00
N HIS A 115 18.29 -2.75 13.72
CA HIS A 115 17.66 -2.76 12.42
C HIS A 115 16.73 -1.54 12.30
N PRO A 116 17.17 -0.41 11.73
CA PRO A 116 16.35 0.79 11.64
C PRO A 116 15.14 0.54 10.74
N PHE A 117 13.93 0.74 11.25
CA PHE A 117 12.69 0.68 10.48
C PHE A 117 11.92 1.97 10.69
N HIS A 118 11.46 2.59 9.61
CA HIS A 118 10.77 3.87 9.66
C HIS A 118 9.29 3.70 9.32
N VAL A 119 8.41 4.29 10.14
CA VAL A 119 6.95 4.26 9.90
C VAL A 119 6.29 5.62 10.06
N MET A 120 5.47 5.99 9.09
CA MET A 120 4.46 7.05 9.18
C MET A 120 3.09 6.37 9.22
N LYS A 121 2.24 6.76 10.15
CA LYS A 121 0.87 6.24 10.24
C LYS A 121 -0.12 7.39 10.27
N ASN A 122 -1.26 7.19 9.62
CA ASN A 122 -2.43 8.07 9.70
C ASN A 122 -2.12 9.54 9.34
N ILE A 123 -1.27 9.77 8.34
CA ILE A 123 -0.99 11.13 7.88
C ILE A 123 -2.20 11.63 7.09
N PRO A 124 -2.86 12.73 7.51
CA PRO A 124 -4.10 13.16 6.89
C PRO A 124 -3.88 13.79 5.52
N LEU A 125 -4.72 13.42 4.56
CA LEU A 125 -4.85 14.03 3.25
C LEU A 125 -6.02 15.05 3.24
N SER A 126 -6.02 15.99 2.29
CA SER A 126 -7.03 17.04 2.22
C SER A 126 -8.41 16.56 1.77
N ASP A 127 -8.50 15.38 1.16
CA ASP A 127 -9.71 14.74 0.63
C ASP A 127 -10.31 13.70 1.60
N GLY A 128 -9.94 13.78 2.89
CA GLY A 128 -10.49 12.95 3.97
C GLY A 128 -9.82 11.59 4.13
N TYR A 129 -8.97 11.19 3.18
CA TYR A 129 -8.14 9.99 3.32
C TYR A 129 -6.98 10.21 4.29
N THR A 130 -6.31 9.11 4.64
CA THR A 130 -4.99 9.14 5.26
C THR A 130 -4.00 8.38 4.39
N PHE A 131 -2.71 8.54 4.65
CA PHE A 131 -1.72 7.58 4.15
C PHE A 131 -0.82 7.08 5.27
N TYR A 132 -0.25 5.91 5.06
CA TYR A 132 0.88 5.40 5.81
C TYR A 132 2.06 5.20 4.87
N ALA A 133 3.26 5.25 5.44
CA ALA A 133 4.48 4.95 4.71
C ALA A 133 5.41 4.11 5.58
N THR A 134 6.13 3.19 4.96
CA THR A 134 7.20 2.43 5.61
C THR A 134 8.49 2.55 4.80
N HIS A 135 9.62 2.48 5.49
CA HIS A 135 10.92 2.27 4.86
C HIS A 135 11.73 1.26 5.66
N ILE A 136 12.14 0.21 4.96
CA ILE A 136 13.09 -0.79 5.42
C ILE A 136 14.40 -0.54 4.64
N PRO A 137 15.46 -0.05 5.30
CA PRO A 137 16.74 0.19 4.65
C PRO A 137 17.38 -1.12 4.20
N ALA A 138 18.25 -1.03 3.20
CA ALA A 138 18.97 -2.19 2.68
C ALA A 138 20.00 -2.69 3.70
N GLU A 139 19.70 -3.80 4.37
CA GLU A 139 20.69 -4.41 5.27
C GLU A 139 21.68 -5.31 4.54
N LYS A 140 21.24 -6.01 3.49
CA LYS A 140 22.10 -6.95 2.72
C LYS A 140 21.80 -7.05 1.23
N ILE A 141 20.56 -6.85 0.77
CA ILE A 141 20.19 -7.20 -0.62
C ILE A 141 19.26 -6.15 -1.27
N PHE A 142 18.19 -5.73 -0.60
CA PHE A 142 17.24 -4.75 -1.14
C PHE A 142 16.72 -3.81 -0.04
N ALA A 143 16.50 -2.54 -0.38
CA ALA A 143 15.67 -1.62 0.39
C ALA A 143 14.21 -1.80 -0.06
N SER A 144 13.27 -1.59 0.86
CA SER A 144 11.84 -1.62 0.56
C SER A 144 11.15 -0.40 1.14
N MET A 145 10.20 0.14 0.41
CA MET A 145 9.30 1.20 0.85
C MET A 145 7.87 0.82 0.48
N GLU A 146 6.93 1.19 1.31
CA GLU A 146 5.51 1.07 1.00
C GLU A 146 4.83 2.39 1.30
N VAL A 147 3.91 2.81 0.43
CA VAL A 147 3.01 3.93 0.69
C VAL A 147 1.61 3.49 0.30
N ALA A 148 0.68 3.49 1.23
CA ALA A 148 -0.72 3.19 0.92
C ALA A 148 -1.70 4.11 1.64
N VAL A 149 -2.89 4.19 1.06
CA VAL A 149 -3.95 5.12 1.42
C VAL A 149 -4.99 4.41 2.28
N GLY A 150 -5.26 4.99 3.45
CA GLY A 150 -6.32 4.59 4.36
C GLY A 150 -7.60 5.37 4.11
N PHE A 151 -8.74 4.68 4.19
CA PHE A 151 -10.06 5.27 4.00
C PHE A 151 -10.55 6.04 5.23
N PRO A 152 -11.35 7.11 5.05
CA PRO A 152 -11.87 7.93 6.16
C PRO A 152 -12.65 7.14 7.22
N GLU A 153 -13.35 6.08 6.82
CA GLU A 153 -14.18 5.25 7.70
C GLU A 153 -13.40 4.10 8.35
N GLY A 154 -12.07 4.08 8.19
CA GLY A 154 -11.22 3.00 8.71
C GLY A 154 -11.43 1.66 8.01
N ILE A 155 -12.02 1.67 6.81
CA ILE A 155 -12.18 0.47 5.98
C ILE A 155 -10.81 -0.03 5.53
N ASP A 156 -10.54 -1.31 5.81
CA ASP A 156 -9.35 -2.03 5.34
C ASP A 156 -9.66 -2.72 4.00
N PRO A 157 -9.17 -2.19 2.86
CA PRO A 157 -9.45 -2.76 1.54
C PRO A 157 -8.84 -4.16 1.35
N THR A 158 -7.92 -4.59 2.22
CA THR A 158 -7.38 -5.96 2.20
C THR A 158 -8.40 -7.00 2.70
N ARG A 159 -9.42 -6.55 3.45
CA ARG A 159 -10.43 -7.41 4.09
C ARG A 159 -11.84 -7.15 3.57
N THR A 160 -12.15 -5.90 3.26
CA THR A 160 -13.49 -5.46 2.90
C THR A 160 -13.45 -4.78 1.53
N PRO A 161 -14.02 -5.41 0.49
CA PRO A 161 -14.11 -4.80 -0.83
C PRO A 161 -14.84 -3.46 -0.80
N THR A 162 -14.40 -2.52 -1.62
CA THR A 162 -14.98 -1.18 -1.73
C THR A 162 -15.18 -0.78 -3.19
N SER A 163 -16.22 0.02 -3.45
CA SER A 163 -16.44 0.64 -4.77
C SER A 163 -15.53 1.84 -5.02
N ARG A 164 -14.91 2.38 -3.97
CA ARG A 164 -14.09 3.59 -4.06
C ARG A 164 -12.70 3.26 -4.57
N CYS A 165 -12.31 3.95 -5.62
CA CYS A 165 -11.00 3.81 -6.22
C CYS A 165 -10.13 5.00 -5.83
N VAL A 166 -9.02 4.75 -5.15
CA VAL A 166 -8.04 5.80 -4.82
C VAL A 166 -7.33 6.24 -6.10
N TRP A 167 -6.69 5.30 -6.80
CA TRP A 167 -6.07 5.52 -8.09
C TRP A 167 -6.51 4.47 -9.11
N ASP A 168 -6.69 4.88 -10.36
CA ASP A 168 -6.93 3.96 -11.46
C ASP A 168 -5.63 3.19 -11.79
N ALA A 169 -5.62 1.87 -11.57
CA ALA A 169 -4.40 1.08 -11.68
C ALA A 169 -3.86 1.02 -13.11
N THR A 170 -4.73 1.07 -14.12
CA THR A 170 -4.32 1.06 -15.54
C THR A 170 -3.65 2.37 -15.93
N THR A 171 -4.23 3.49 -15.52
CA THR A 171 -3.66 4.82 -15.74
C THR A 171 -2.33 4.98 -15.02
N LEU A 172 -2.25 4.54 -13.76
CA LEU A 172 -1.02 4.62 -12.97
C LEU A 172 0.09 3.72 -13.55
N SER A 173 -0.25 2.51 -14.00
CA SER A 173 0.68 1.65 -14.75
C SER A 173 1.27 2.34 -15.97
N ARG A 174 0.44 2.99 -16.78
CA ARG A 174 0.90 3.69 -17.99
C ARG A 174 1.85 4.85 -17.64
N LYS A 175 1.55 5.62 -16.59
CA LYS A 175 2.44 6.70 -16.12
C LYS A 175 3.80 6.15 -15.68
N LEU A 176 3.85 4.99 -15.02
CA LEU A 176 5.12 4.33 -14.70
C LEU A 176 5.89 3.92 -15.96
N GLU A 177 5.18 3.38 -16.97
CA GLU A 177 5.79 3.02 -18.25
C GLU A 177 6.41 4.22 -18.97
N GLU A 178 5.75 5.37 -18.96
CA GLU A 178 6.26 6.63 -19.50
C GLU A 178 7.55 7.10 -18.81
N THR A 179 7.79 6.70 -17.55
CA THR A 179 9.03 6.98 -16.79
C THR A 179 10.11 5.89 -16.94
N GLY A 180 9.94 4.98 -17.89
CA GLY A 180 10.92 3.95 -18.23
C GLY A 180 10.83 2.66 -17.42
N TYR A 181 9.80 2.50 -16.59
CA TYR A 181 9.49 1.19 -16.01
C TYR A 181 8.85 0.28 -17.07
N LYS A 182 9.08 -1.02 -16.99
CA LYS A 182 8.43 -2.02 -17.83
C LYS A 182 7.42 -2.77 -17.01
N ARG A 183 6.19 -2.87 -17.48
CA ARG A 183 5.16 -3.67 -16.82
C ARG A 183 5.56 -5.15 -16.80
N GLY A 184 5.49 -5.73 -15.60
CA GLY A 184 5.67 -7.15 -15.36
C GLY A 184 4.33 -7.85 -15.15
N GLY A 185 4.36 -8.95 -14.39
CA GLY A 185 3.19 -9.73 -14.05
C GLY A 185 2.37 -9.15 -12.91
N GLN A 186 1.28 -9.86 -12.61
CA GLN A 186 0.53 -9.73 -11.36
C GLN A 186 0.76 -10.96 -10.49
N ARG A 187 0.87 -10.78 -9.17
CA ARG A 187 0.96 -11.86 -8.20
C ARG A 187 0.00 -11.65 -7.03
N PRO A 188 -0.59 -12.70 -6.43
CA PRO A 188 -1.45 -12.55 -5.26
C PRO A 188 -0.73 -11.88 -4.08
N PHE A 189 -1.43 -11.04 -3.34
CA PHE A 189 -0.91 -10.36 -2.14
C PHE A 189 -2.05 -9.85 -1.24
N GLN A 190 -2.07 -10.28 0.02
CA GLN A 190 -2.98 -9.76 1.07
C GLN A 190 -4.44 -9.56 0.62
N GLY A 191 -5.09 -10.61 0.11
CA GLY A 191 -6.48 -10.53 -0.35
C GLY A 191 -6.68 -9.81 -1.69
N GLY A 192 -5.60 -9.36 -2.33
CA GLY A 192 -5.58 -8.74 -3.65
C GLY A 192 -4.38 -9.18 -4.49
N TRP A 193 -3.80 -8.24 -5.24
CA TRP A 193 -2.75 -8.45 -6.23
C TRP A 193 -1.71 -7.34 -6.18
N LEU A 194 -0.46 -7.71 -6.43
CA LEU A 194 0.61 -6.78 -6.77
C LEU A 194 0.79 -6.76 -8.28
N ARG A 195 0.60 -5.60 -8.91
CA ARG A 195 0.98 -5.40 -10.31
C ARG A 195 2.38 -4.82 -10.40
N GLN A 196 3.33 -5.63 -10.85
CA GLN A 196 4.75 -5.29 -10.84
C GLN A 196 5.14 -4.46 -12.06
N HIS A 197 6.07 -3.52 -11.86
CA HIS A 197 6.78 -2.78 -12.89
C HIS A 197 8.26 -2.76 -12.52
N TRP A 198 9.16 -2.93 -13.47
CA TRP A 198 10.60 -3.01 -13.21
C TRP A 198 11.36 -2.03 -14.10
N ARG A 199 12.38 -1.38 -13.54
CA ARG A 199 13.29 -0.50 -14.28
C ARG A 199 14.73 -0.90 -14.00
N PRO A 200 15.50 -1.36 -15.01
CA PRO A 200 16.89 -1.73 -14.82
C PRO A 200 17.77 -0.49 -14.68
N LEU A 201 18.87 -0.63 -13.95
CA LEU A 201 19.99 0.30 -13.86
C LEU A 201 21.30 -0.44 -14.15
N ASN A 202 22.36 0.31 -14.50
CA ASN A 202 23.73 -0.20 -14.64
C ASN A 202 23.79 -1.52 -15.44
N ASP A 203 23.36 -1.45 -16.69
CA ASP A 203 23.29 -2.59 -17.63
C ASP A 203 22.50 -3.81 -17.12
N GLY A 204 21.58 -3.59 -16.16
CA GLY A 204 20.71 -4.60 -15.59
C GLY A 204 21.25 -5.29 -14.34
N THR A 205 22.40 -4.88 -13.81
CA THR A 205 22.98 -5.41 -12.55
C THR A 205 22.29 -4.88 -11.28
N GLN A 206 21.49 -3.84 -11.45
CA GLN A 206 20.67 -3.23 -10.42
C GLN A 206 19.30 -2.94 -11.00
N GLY A 207 18.31 -2.82 -10.13
CA GLY A 207 16.98 -2.45 -10.58
C GLY A 207 16.10 -1.92 -9.46
N PHE A 208 15.02 -1.30 -9.89
CA PHE A 208 13.90 -0.96 -9.03
C PHE A 208 12.66 -1.70 -9.50
N SER A 209 11.87 -2.16 -8.56
CA SER A 209 10.48 -2.52 -8.81
C SER A 209 9.54 -1.53 -8.15
N VAL A 210 8.47 -1.21 -8.86
CA VAL A 210 7.28 -0.56 -8.32
C VAL A 210 6.11 -1.51 -8.51
N ALA A 211 5.49 -1.94 -7.43
CA ALA A 211 4.30 -2.77 -7.46
C ALA A 211 3.08 -1.98 -6.99
N LEU A 212 2.00 -1.97 -7.77
CA LEU A 212 0.74 -1.36 -7.36
C LEU A 212 -0.02 -2.33 -6.44
N LEU A 213 -0.49 -1.83 -5.30
CA LEU A 213 -1.34 -2.58 -4.36
C LEU A 213 -2.79 -2.55 -4.86
N ILE A 214 -3.25 -3.64 -5.46
CA ILE A 214 -4.60 -3.74 -6.05
C ILE A 214 -5.45 -4.68 -5.21
N TYR A 215 -6.52 -4.17 -4.60
CA TYR A 215 -7.45 -4.99 -3.81
C TYR A 215 -8.79 -5.17 -4.51
N ARG A 216 -9.55 -6.18 -4.07
CA ARG A 216 -10.86 -6.50 -4.63
C ARG A 216 -11.79 -5.31 -4.44
N THR A 217 -12.46 -4.94 -5.52
CA THR A 217 -13.50 -3.92 -5.50
C THR A 217 -14.87 -4.58 -5.35
N SER A 218 -15.89 -3.82 -4.92
CA SER A 218 -17.26 -4.34 -4.88
C SER A 218 -17.79 -4.59 -6.30
N GLU A 219 -18.82 -5.44 -6.45
CA GLU A 219 -19.40 -5.76 -7.77
C GLU A 219 -19.89 -4.50 -8.52
N ASP A 220 -20.35 -3.49 -7.79
CA ASP A 220 -20.81 -2.20 -8.33
C ASP A 220 -19.69 -1.36 -8.99
N SER A 221 -18.42 -1.69 -8.75
CA SER A 221 -17.27 -0.94 -9.29
C SER A 221 -16.96 -1.23 -10.76
N GLY A 222 -17.62 -2.24 -11.36
CA GLY A 222 -17.34 -2.69 -12.73
C GLY A 222 -15.98 -3.40 -12.88
N SER A 223 -15.43 -3.41 -14.11
CA SER A 223 -14.16 -4.06 -14.44
C SER A 223 -12.91 -3.24 -14.08
N ARG A 224 -13.07 -2.15 -13.33
CA ARG A 224 -11.99 -1.21 -13.01
C ARG A 224 -11.09 -1.77 -11.91
N GLU A 225 -9.79 -1.87 -12.19
CA GLU A 225 -8.80 -2.19 -11.17
C GLU A 225 -8.32 -0.92 -10.45
N CYS A 226 -8.30 -0.97 -9.12
CA CYS A 226 -7.96 0.15 -8.26
C CYS A 226 -6.67 -0.10 -7.50
N ALA A 227 -5.76 0.86 -7.55
CA ALA A 227 -4.57 0.88 -6.73
C ALA A 227 -4.82 1.69 -5.46
N TYR A 228 -4.46 1.13 -4.32
CA TYR A 228 -4.61 1.74 -2.99
C TYR A 228 -3.26 2.12 -2.37
N GLY A 229 -2.17 1.83 -3.07
CA GLY A 229 -0.82 2.11 -2.63
C GLY A 229 0.20 1.59 -3.64
N ILE A 230 1.47 1.81 -3.32
CA ILE A 230 2.60 1.26 -4.04
C ILE A 230 3.61 0.65 -3.07
N GLN A 231 4.22 -0.45 -3.50
CA GLN A 231 5.44 -0.99 -2.92
C GLN A 231 6.59 -0.68 -3.87
N ILE A 232 7.71 -0.21 -3.33
CA ILE A 232 8.91 0.13 -4.06
C ILE A 232 10.03 -0.72 -3.47
N ASP A 233 10.71 -1.50 -4.31
CA ASP A 233 11.88 -2.26 -3.91
C ASP A 233 13.05 -1.91 -4.82
N GLY A 234 14.27 -1.98 -4.30
CA GLY A 234 15.45 -1.71 -5.10
C GLY A 234 16.74 -2.19 -4.46
N GLY A 235 17.67 -2.59 -5.29
CA GLY A 235 18.90 -3.24 -4.86
C GLY A 235 19.65 -3.89 -6.02
N LYS A 236 20.55 -4.80 -5.67
CA LYS A 236 21.30 -5.59 -6.65
C LYS A 236 20.42 -6.73 -7.15
N SER A 237 20.24 -6.86 -8.46
CA SER A 237 19.46 -7.92 -9.08
C SER A 237 20.08 -9.30 -8.90
#